data_AF-A0AAE0RHI6-F1
#
_entry.id   AF-A0AAE0RHI6-F1
#
_cell.length_a   1.000
_cell.length_b   1.000
_cell.length_c   1.000
_cell.angle_alpha   90.00
_cell.angle_beta   90.00
_cell.angle_gamma   90.00
#
_symmetry.space_group_name_H-M   'P 1'
#
loop_
_entity.id
_entity.type
_entity.pdbx_description
1 polymer ?
#
loop_
_entity_poly.entity_id
_entity_poly.type
_entity_poly.pdbx_seq_one_letter_code
_entity_poly.pdbx_strand_id
1 'polypeptide(L)'
;MYDQETNSPILTDALTGAIHIQELRDAAEQVKQWKNQIGITPYGNIGSGTYSQCRPDHKGCLITENGVLSVSDPLMLADWLEYSKQKLLTLLQDNISTTLHNILQHDEPNSVGDDSNEEAFIQVQLDVIQCLNAPIQASETISQTLKNNVQRLCCDELHIFMQKYMNAQGADEANLLYHFKKLHTCRQLRSYALSIIDPNNNTDSSTLRMLENMETQSLSRVQQSFGKLAKDNLKNYFNDEGGHLQNIMTIILSMLAPLPKVEQGDETKQLIAKAAFDSVTTAYLKYLMQRKYQKLEKSWYDVGKRIMQDAEYFNLNFVNENGSDYEQKMLLLKMGEIVQCRTLDTLKLLCSELYMKFPKESEEYIPTLLHWRGKWSRKQIKKVIDVSRDIEDHVRNGDHVRPHPRMHWWCCLS
;
A
#
# COMPACT_ATOMS: atom_id res chain seq x y z
N MET A 1 19.07 -7.61 -28.46
CA MET A 1 20.55 -7.62 -28.31
C MET A 1 20.99 -6.20 -28.01
N TYR A 2 21.06 -5.85 -26.74
CA TYR A 2 21.89 -4.77 -26.25
C TYR A 2 22.39 -5.22 -24.88
N ASP A 3 23.60 -5.76 -24.90
CA ASP A 3 24.46 -5.88 -23.73
C ASP A 3 24.96 -4.46 -23.43
N GLN A 4 24.46 -3.88 -22.35
CA GLN A 4 25.17 -2.86 -21.60
C GLN A 4 25.19 -3.30 -20.15
N GLU A 5 26.27 -3.99 -19.78
CA GLU A 5 26.72 -4.14 -18.41
C GLU A 5 27.05 -2.75 -17.84
N THR A 6 26.04 -2.02 -17.38
CA THR A 6 26.23 -1.00 -16.36
C THR A 6 26.11 -1.67 -15.00
N ASN A 7 27.13 -2.48 -14.67
CA ASN A 7 27.38 -2.84 -13.28
C ASN A 7 27.71 -1.53 -12.55
N SER A 8 26.70 -0.94 -11.89
CA SER A 8 26.89 0.20 -11.00
C SER A 8 27.95 -0.16 -9.96
N PRO A 9 28.92 0.71 -9.65
CA PRO A 9 29.94 0.44 -8.63
C PRO A 9 29.36 -0.01 -7.28
N ILE A 10 28.09 0.35 -7.01
CA ILE A 10 27.28 -0.04 -5.85
C ILE A 10 27.04 -1.57 -5.81
N LEU A 11 26.90 -2.23 -6.96
CA LEU A 11 26.77 -3.69 -7.08
C LEU A 11 28.08 -4.43 -6.79
N THR A 12 29.22 -3.80 -7.06
CA THR A 12 30.54 -4.35 -6.76
C THR A 12 30.80 -4.42 -5.25
N ASP A 13 30.23 -3.52 -4.46
CA ASP A 13 30.32 -3.57 -2.99
C ASP A 13 29.39 -4.63 -2.38
N ALA A 14 28.24 -4.92 -3.00
CA ALA A 14 27.40 -6.06 -2.63
C ALA A 14 28.13 -7.42 -2.83
N LEU A 15 29.06 -7.49 -3.80
CA LEU A 15 29.93 -8.65 -4.01
C LEU A 15 31.00 -8.81 -2.90
N THR A 16 31.32 -7.77 -2.14
CA THR A 16 32.18 -7.90 -0.94
C THR A 16 31.48 -8.73 0.15
N GLY A 17 30.14 -8.67 0.20
CA GLY A 17 29.34 -9.62 0.97
C GLY A 17 29.53 -11.08 0.50
N ALA A 18 29.68 -11.31 -0.81
CA ALA A 18 29.89 -12.64 -1.38
C ALA A 18 31.19 -13.30 -0.92
N ILE A 19 32.25 -12.52 -0.67
CA ILE A 19 33.52 -13.03 -0.12
C ILE A 19 33.31 -13.58 1.30
N HIS A 20 32.60 -12.86 2.17
CA HIS A 20 32.33 -13.31 3.53
C HIS A 20 31.29 -14.44 3.61
N ILE A 21 30.35 -14.47 2.66
CA ILE A 21 29.44 -15.61 2.46
C ILE A 21 30.22 -16.86 2.05
N GLN A 22 31.27 -16.72 1.24
CA GLN A 22 32.13 -17.85 0.86
C GLN A 22 32.91 -18.37 2.08
N GLU A 23 33.48 -17.50 2.92
CA GLU A 23 34.15 -17.91 4.16
C GLU A 23 33.23 -18.71 5.09
N LEU A 24 31.95 -18.33 5.17
CA LEU A 24 30.95 -19.07 5.94
C LEU A 24 30.50 -20.37 5.29
N ARG A 25 30.39 -20.42 3.96
CA ARG A 25 30.15 -21.68 3.24
C ARG A 25 31.29 -22.64 3.47
N ASP A 26 32.53 -22.16 3.40
CA ASP A 26 33.72 -22.97 3.63
C ASP A 26 33.74 -23.48 5.08
N ALA A 27 33.39 -22.64 6.07
CA ALA A 27 33.27 -23.07 7.46
C ALA A 27 32.11 -24.06 7.68
N ALA A 28 30.94 -23.84 7.08
CA ALA A 28 29.79 -24.72 7.19
C ALA A 28 30.03 -26.08 6.52
N GLU A 29 30.69 -26.10 5.36
CA GLU A 29 31.07 -27.32 4.67
C GLU A 29 32.15 -28.08 5.45
N GLN A 30 33.10 -27.39 6.08
CA GLN A 30 34.05 -28.00 7.02
C GLN A 30 33.34 -28.68 8.20
N VAL A 31 32.32 -28.04 8.80
CA VAL A 31 31.52 -28.64 9.88
C VAL A 31 30.72 -29.85 9.39
N LYS A 32 30.19 -29.82 8.17
CA LYS A 32 29.47 -30.94 7.54
C LYS A 32 30.39 -32.12 7.24
N GLN A 33 31.59 -31.86 6.74
CA GLN A 33 32.63 -32.87 6.52
C GLN A 33 33.07 -33.49 7.85
N TRP A 34 33.25 -32.68 8.90
CA TRP A 34 33.55 -33.14 10.25
C TRP A 34 32.46 -34.09 10.79
N LYS A 35 31.18 -33.73 10.65
CA LYS A 35 30.05 -34.59 11.04
C LYS A 35 30.08 -35.95 10.33
N ASN A 36 30.43 -35.98 9.04
CA ASN A 36 30.50 -37.22 8.27
C ASN A 36 31.73 -38.07 8.64
N GLN A 37 32.84 -37.46 9.06
CA GLN A 37 34.07 -38.14 9.45
C GLN A 37 33.99 -38.79 10.85
N ILE A 38 33.20 -38.25 11.78
CA ILE A 38 33.16 -38.78 13.16
C ILE A 38 32.30 -40.05 13.26
N GLY A 39 31.51 -40.39 12.24
CA GLY A 39 30.86 -41.71 12.17
C GLY A 39 30.07 -42.09 13.43
N ILE A 40 29.43 -41.12 14.11
CA ILE A 40 28.61 -41.42 15.28
C ILE A 40 27.31 -42.06 14.80
N THR A 41 27.33 -43.38 14.62
CA THR A 41 26.12 -44.18 14.69
C THR A 41 25.69 -44.31 16.17
N PRO A 42 24.38 -44.34 16.50
CA PRO A 42 23.91 -44.29 17.88
C PRO A 42 24.25 -45.52 18.74
N TYR A 43 24.92 -46.52 18.18
CA TYR A 43 25.29 -47.75 18.88
C TYR A 43 26.77 -47.72 19.21
N GLY A 44 27.04 -47.44 20.48
CA GLY A 44 28.37 -47.33 21.04
C GLY A 44 29.18 -48.60 20.85
N ASN A 45 30.40 -48.44 20.33
CA ASN A 45 31.46 -49.37 20.60
C ASN A 45 32.77 -48.59 20.74
N ILE A 46 33.24 -48.48 21.98
CA ILE A 46 34.50 -47.82 22.34
C ILE A 46 35.60 -48.82 22.03
N GLY A 47 36.20 -48.69 20.84
CA GLY A 47 37.44 -49.38 20.50
C GLY A 47 38.62 -48.71 21.19
N SER A 48 39.36 -49.48 21.98
CA SER A 48 40.58 -49.06 22.67
C SER A 48 41.67 -48.65 21.67
N GLY A 49 41.95 -47.35 21.57
CA GLY A 49 43.07 -46.79 20.82
C GLY A 49 43.96 -45.94 21.74
N THR A 50 45.26 -46.20 21.68
CA THR A 50 46.35 -45.54 22.42
C THR A 50 46.27 -44.01 22.40
N TYR A 51 46.33 -43.40 23.59
CA TYR A 51 46.45 -41.95 23.80
C TYR A 51 47.83 -41.46 23.34
N SER A 52 47.86 -40.77 22.19
CA SER A 52 48.97 -39.87 21.83
C SER A 52 48.81 -38.55 22.58
N GLN A 53 49.85 -38.16 23.31
CA GLN A 53 49.90 -37.00 24.19
C GLN A 53 50.00 -35.70 23.38
N CYS A 54 48.90 -34.97 23.22
CA CYS A 54 48.90 -33.65 22.59
C CYS A 54 49.13 -32.53 23.62
N ARG A 55 50.03 -31.58 23.31
CA ARG A 55 50.22 -30.35 24.10
C ARG A 55 49.19 -29.29 23.67
N PRO A 56 48.48 -28.64 24.61
CA PRO A 56 47.61 -27.52 24.28
C PRO A 56 48.44 -26.26 24.00
N ASP A 57 48.15 -25.57 22.91
CA ASP A 57 48.57 -24.20 22.68
C ASP A 57 47.52 -23.21 23.22
N HIS A 58 47.93 -21.96 23.40
CA HIS A 58 47.11 -20.91 24.05
C HIS A 58 45.92 -20.42 23.19
N LYS A 59 45.54 -21.17 22.14
CA LYS A 59 44.37 -20.89 21.29
C LYS A 59 43.39 -22.06 21.19
N GLY A 60 43.58 -23.14 21.97
CA GLY A 60 42.59 -24.22 22.08
C GLY A 60 42.38 -25.00 20.78
N CYS A 61 43.37 -25.06 19.89
CA CYS A 61 43.29 -25.85 18.66
C CYS A 61 44.29 -27.00 18.72
N LEU A 62 43.78 -28.23 18.71
CA LEU A 62 44.59 -29.43 18.54
C LEU A 62 44.70 -29.73 17.03
N ILE A 63 45.84 -29.39 16.43
CA ILE A 63 46.21 -29.85 15.10
C ILE A 63 46.69 -31.30 15.26
N THR A 64 45.97 -32.26 14.68
CA THR A 64 46.49 -33.63 14.55
C THR A 64 47.42 -33.72 13.33
N GLU A 65 48.40 -34.63 13.35
CA GLU A 65 49.41 -34.82 12.29
C GLU A 65 48.83 -35.09 10.88
N ASN A 66 47.52 -35.33 10.76
CA ASN A 66 46.83 -35.58 9.50
C ASN A 66 46.03 -34.36 8.96
N GLY A 67 46.20 -33.17 9.54
CA GLY A 67 45.48 -31.96 9.09
C GLY A 67 43.97 -31.96 9.39
N VAL A 68 43.49 -32.91 10.18
CA VAL A 68 42.10 -32.96 10.66
C VAL A 68 42.04 -32.19 11.98
N LEU A 69 41.29 -31.09 11.99
CA LEU A 69 40.93 -30.35 13.20
C LEU A 69 39.98 -31.23 14.04
N SER A 70 40.50 -31.93 15.05
CA SER A 70 39.65 -32.60 16.03
C SER A 70 39.22 -31.59 17.09
N VAL A 71 38.09 -30.92 16.88
CA VAL A 71 37.49 -30.10 17.93
C VAL A 71 37.05 -31.04 19.05
N SER A 72 37.80 -31.04 20.15
CA SER A 72 37.61 -32.01 21.25
C SER A 72 36.45 -31.65 22.16
N ASP A 73 35.89 -30.44 22.02
CA ASP A 73 34.82 -29.91 22.86
C ASP A 73 33.67 -29.32 22.00
N PRO A 74 32.51 -29.97 21.96
CA PRO A 74 31.30 -29.46 21.30
C PRO A 74 30.87 -28.07 21.79
N LEU A 75 31.18 -27.68 23.03
CA LEU A 75 30.86 -26.35 23.55
C LEU A 75 31.73 -25.28 22.89
N MET A 76 33.03 -25.53 22.73
CA MET A 76 33.92 -24.60 22.02
C MET A 76 33.52 -24.40 20.56
N LEU A 77 33.03 -25.46 19.88
CA LEU A 77 32.51 -25.33 18.52
C LEU A 77 31.25 -24.46 18.47
N ALA A 78 30.33 -24.64 19.43
CA ALA A 78 29.12 -23.84 19.52
C ALA A 78 29.43 -22.35 19.77
N ASP A 79 30.36 -22.05 20.68
CA ASP A 79 30.82 -20.68 20.96
C ASP A 79 31.44 -20.03 19.72
N TRP A 80 32.29 -20.77 18.99
CA TRP A 80 32.92 -20.26 17.77
C TRP A 80 31.92 -20.00 16.65
N LEU A 81 30.91 -20.87 16.49
CA LEU A 81 29.83 -20.68 15.51
C LEU A 81 28.97 -19.47 15.86
N GLU A 82 28.60 -19.29 17.13
CA GLU A 82 27.84 -18.12 17.56
C GLU A 82 28.65 -16.83 17.38
N TYR A 83 29.94 -16.83 17.73
CA TYR A 83 30.85 -15.71 17.48
C TYR A 83 30.91 -15.37 15.97
N SER A 84 31.09 -16.38 15.12
CA SER A 84 31.17 -16.19 13.67
C SER A 84 29.85 -15.66 13.09
N LYS A 85 28.71 -16.15 13.60
CA LYS A 85 27.38 -15.65 13.26
C LYS A 85 27.24 -14.17 13.60
N GLN A 86 27.60 -13.77 14.82
CA GLN A 86 27.51 -12.36 15.24
C GLN A 86 28.41 -11.46 14.40
N LYS A 87 29.66 -11.89 14.16
CA LYS A 87 30.60 -11.13 13.32
C LYS A 87 30.07 -10.94 11.90
N LEU A 88 29.47 -11.97 11.30
CA LEU A 88 28.82 -11.84 10.00
C LEU A 88 27.67 -10.83 10.05
N LEU A 89 26.78 -10.95 11.04
CA LEU A 89 25.61 -10.08 11.13
C LEU A 89 26.02 -8.61 11.26
N THR A 90 27.04 -8.28 12.05
CA THR A 90 27.59 -6.92 12.14
C THR A 90 28.12 -6.44 10.79
N LEU A 91 28.90 -7.27 10.09
CA LEU A 91 29.44 -6.89 8.78
C LEU A 91 28.35 -6.69 7.73
N LEU A 92 27.33 -7.55 7.72
CA LEU A 92 26.17 -7.39 6.86
C LEU A 92 25.41 -6.11 7.19
N GLN A 93 25.22 -5.80 8.47
CA GLN A 93 24.58 -4.57 8.90
C GLN A 93 25.31 -3.34 8.35
N ASP A 94 26.62 -3.26 8.56
CA ASP A 94 27.44 -2.11 8.12
C ASP A 94 27.37 -1.92 6.60
N ASN A 95 27.46 -3.02 5.84
CA ASN A 95 27.39 -3.00 4.38
C ASN A 95 26.00 -2.58 3.88
N ILE A 96 24.94 -3.15 4.45
CA ILE A 96 23.55 -2.80 4.09
C ILE A 96 23.29 -1.33 4.41
N SER A 97 23.63 -0.88 5.63
CA SER A 97 23.36 0.49 6.07
C SER A 97 24.11 1.52 5.20
N THR A 98 25.36 1.23 4.84
CA THR A 98 26.16 2.06 3.94
C THR A 98 25.54 2.12 2.55
N THR A 99 25.14 0.98 2.00
CA THR A 99 24.52 0.91 0.66
C THR A 99 23.19 1.66 0.61
N LEU A 100 22.31 1.44 1.60
CA LEU A 100 21.03 2.13 1.73
C LEU A 100 21.21 3.65 1.91
N HIS A 101 22.25 4.07 2.63
CA HIS A 101 22.59 5.48 2.75
C HIS A 101 23.01 6.09 1.40
N ASN A 102 23.83 5.38 0.63
CA ASN A 102 24.25 5.82 -0.70
C ASN A 102 23.05 5.92 -1.66
N ILE A 103 22.15 4.94 -1.66
CA ILE A 103 20.90 4.98 -2.45
C ILE A 103 20.10 6.25 -2.11
N LEU A 104 19.96 6.57 -0.82
CA LEU A 104 19.24 7.76 -0.39
C LEU A 104 19.90 9.07 -0.87
N GLN A 105 21.24 9.16 -0.85
CA GLN A 105 21.97 10.33 -1.30
C GLN A 105 21.89 10.53 -2.83
N HIS A 106 21.81 9.45 -3.59
CA HIS A 106 21.63 9.50 -5.05
C HIS A 106 20.20 9.84 -5.47
N ASP A 107 19.21 9.63 -4.60
CA ASP A 107 17.82 10.06 -4.83
C ASP A 107 17.61 11.58 -4.58
N GLU A 108 18.59 12.28 -3.98
CA GLU A 108 18.46 13.71 -3.76
C GLU A 108 18.40 14.48 -5.11
N PRO A 109 17.49 15.47 -5.25
CA PRO A 109 17.09 16.07 -6.52
C PRO A 109 18.12 17.07 -7.10
N ASN A 110 19.41 16.71 -7.13
CA ASN A 110 20.48 17.55 -7.66
C ASN A 110 20.59 17.54 -9.20
N SER A 111 19.64 16.93 -9.91
CA SER A 111 19.62 16.90 -11.37
C SER A 111 18.35 17.55 -11.89
N VAL A 112 18.46 18.81 -12.32
CA VAL A 112 17.54 19.44 -13.28
C VAL A 112 17.76 18.78 -14.65
N GLY A 113 17.44 17.50 -14.75
CA GLY A 113 17.68 16.66 -15.92
C GLY A 113 16.42 15.86 -16.20
N ASP A 114 15.93 15.98 -17.43
CA ASP A 114 14.77 15.33 -18.04
C ASP A 114 14.16 14.17 -17.19
N ASP A 115 13.24 14.52 -16.28
CA ASP A 115 12.49 13.62 -15.38
C ASP A 115 11.58 12.61 -16.13
N SER A 116 11.76 12.46 -17.44
CA SER A 116 11.04 11.53 -18.29
C SER A 116 11.63 10.12 -18.30
N ASN A 117 12.76 9.87 -17.61
CA ASN A 117 13.29 8.51 -17.49
C ASN A 117 12.46 7.72 -16.47
N GLU A 118 11.54 6.90 -16.97
CA GLU A 118 10.72 5.96 -16.19
C GLU A 118 11.57 5.02 -15.31
N GLU A 119 12.84 4.77 -15.65
CA GLU A 119 13.76 3.98 -14.84
C GLU A 119 14.19 4.72 -13.56
N ALA A 120 14.50 6.02 -13.66
CA ALA A 120 14.84 6.85 -12.49
C ALA A 120 13.66 6.94 -11.49
N PHE A 121 12.44 6.77 -12.00
CA PHE A 121 11.24 6.74 -11.18
C PHE A 121 11.17 5.52 -10.26
N ILE A 122 11.61 4.35 -10.76
CA ILE A 122 11.55 3.09 -10.00
C ILE A 122 12.85 2.67 -9.32
N GLN A 123 13.93 3.41 -9.57
CA GLN A 123 15.27 3.04 -9.16
C GLN A 123 15.40 2.81 -7.65
N VAL A 124 14.86 3.72 -6.83
CA VAL A 124 15.01 3.66 -5.36
C VAL A 124 14.46 2.36 -4.78
N GLN A 125 13.22 1.99 -5.10
CA GLN A 125 12.66 0.77 -4.53
C GLN A 125 13.36 -0.48 -5.07
N LEU A 126 13.79 -0.49 -6.32
CA LEU A 126 14.52 -1.63 -6.89
C LEU A 126 15.86 -1.82 -6.19
N ASP A 127 16.62 -0.74 -6.01
CA ASP A 127 17.93 -0.78 -5.35
C ASP A 127 17.81 -1.19 -3.88
N VAL A 128 16.82 -0.67 -3.17
CA VAL A 128 16.54 -1.07 -1.78
C VAL A 128 16.17 -2.54 -1.69
N ILE A 129 15.25 -3.02 -2.55
CA ILE A 129 14.84 -4.43 -2.56
C ILE A 129 16.03 -5.33 -2.88
N GLN A 130 16.85 -4.97 -3.87
CA GLN A 130 18.00 -5.75 -4.27
C GLN A 130 19.07 -5.81 -3.16
N CYS A 131 19.37 -4.66 -2.53
CA CYS A 131 20.29 -4.55 -1.41
C CYS A 131 19.89 -5.46 -0.25
N LEU A 132 18.59 -5.52 0.07
CA LEU A 132 18.06 -6.31 1.18
C LEU A 132 17.90 -7.80 0.82
N ASN A 133 17.51 -8.13 -0.41
CA ASN A 133 17.20 -9.51 -0.78
C ASN A 133 18.48 -10.35 -0.99
N ALA A 134 19.55 -9.76 -1.52
CA ALA A 134 20.82 -10.46 -1.74
C ALA A 134 21.38 -11.19 -0.48
N PRO A 135 21.53 -10.53 0.69
CA PRO A 135 22.02 -11.19 1.90
C PRO A 135 21.03 -12.23 2.45
N ILE A 136 19.72 -12.04 2.27
CA ILE A 136 18.70 -13.03 2.65
C ILE A 136 18.85 -14.32 1.82
N GLN A 137 18.95 -14.19 0.50
CA GLN A 137 19.15 -15.36 -0.38
C GLN A 137 20.47 -16.08 -0.07
N ALA A 138 21.54 -15.32 0.20
CA ALA A 138 22.82 -15.92 0.55
C ALA A 138 22.77 -16.68 1.88
N SER A 139 22.14 -16.12 2.91
CA SER A 139 22.02 -16.77 4.22
C SER A 139 21.16 -18.02 4.20
N GLU A 140 20.15 -18.09 3.32
CA GLU A 140 19.34 -19.29 3.07
C GLU A 140 20.18 -20.48 2.64
N THR A 141 21.21 -20.25 1.81
CA THR A 141 22.12 -21.33 1.37
C THR A 141 22.96 -21.92 2.50
N ILE A 142 23.08 -21.22 3.62
CA ILE A 142 23.86 -21.64 4.79
C ILE A 142 22.94 -22.32 5.81
N SER A 143 21.89 -21.64 6.29
CA SER A 143 20.90 -22.22 7.20
C SER A 143 19.64 -21.38 7.32
N GLN A 144 18.51 -22.02 7.66
CA GLN A 144 17.26 -21.33 7.94
C GLN A 144 17.36 -20.37 9.13
N THR A 145 18.09 -20.75 10.19
CA THR A 145 18.29 -19.89 11.36
C THR A 145 19.03 -18.61 11.00
N LEU A 146 20.08 -18.70 10.16
CA LEU A 146 20.80 -17.53 9.69
C LEU A 146 19.92 -16.66 8.79
N LYS A 147 19.17 -17.27 7.86
CA LYS A 147 18.17 -16.57 7.03
C LYS A 147 17.22 -15.74 7.89
N ASN A 148 16.63 -16.34 8.93
CA ASN A 148 15.70 -15.66 9.82
C ASN A 148 16.35 -14.47 10.55
N ASN A 149 17.62 -14.60 10.97
CA ASN A 149 18.35 -13.50 11.61
C ASN A 149 18.65 -12.37 10.62
N VAL A 150 19.04 -12.71 9.39
CA VAL A 150 19.31 -11.72 8.33
C VAL A 150 18.03 -11.03 7.88
N GLN A 151 16.90 -11.74 7.82
CA GLN A 151 15.59 -11.14 7.54
C GLN A 151 15.22 -10.06 8.57
N ARG A 152 15.35 -10.35 9.87
CA ARG A 152 15.11 -9.36 10.94
C ARG A 152 16.02 -8.15 10.79
N LEU A 153 17.32 -8.38 10.56
CA LEU A 153 18.28 -7.32 10.33
C LEU A 153 17.93 -6.46 9.11
N CYS A 154 17.46 -7.07 8.01
CA CYS A 154 16.99 -6.35 6.83
C CYS A 154 15.72 -5.54 7.11
N CYS A 155 14.79 -6.04 7.93
CA CYS A 155 13.62 -5.30 8.37
C CYS A 155 13.99 -4.06 9.21
N ASP A 156 14.98 -4.21 10.11
CA ASP A 156 15.49 -3.12 10.95
C ASP A 156 16.18 -2.04 10.09
N GLU A 157 17.04 -2.43 9.16
CA GLU A 157 17.69 -1.47 8.26
C GLU A 157 16.70 -0.81 7.29
N LEU A 158 15.68 -1.54 6.81
CA LEU A 158 14.58 -0.94 6.05
C LEU A 158 13.83 0.11 6.87
N HIS A 159 13.60 -0.14 8.16
CA HIS A 159 13.00 0.83 9.07
C HIS A 159 13.81 2.13 9.12
N ILE A 160 15.12 2.00 9.36
CA ILE A 160 16.05 3.13 9.45
C ILE A 160 16.09 3.89 8.12
N PHE A 161 16.17 3.18 7.00
CA PHE A 161 16.13 3.78 5.67
C PHE A 161 14.85 4.60 5.47
N MET A 162 13.68 4.03 5.75
CA MET A 162 12.41 4.72 5.55
C MET A 162 12.28 5.95 6.45
N GLN A 163 12.77 5.89 7.69
CA GLN A 163 12.81 7.04 8.58
C GLN A 163 13.67 8.18 8.01
N LYS A 164 14.83 7.87 7.42
CA LYS A 164 15.70 8.86 6.77
C LYS A 164 15.09 9.37 5.46
N TYR A 165 14.56 8.49 4.63
CA TYR A 165 13.86 8.83 3.39
C TYR A 165 12.73 9.83 3.64
N MET A 166 11.94 9.61 4.70
CA MET A 166 10.91 10.56 5.13
C MET A 166 11.44 11.96 5.46
N ASN A 167 12.59 12.04 6.15
CA ASN A 167 13.16 13.32 6.59
C ASN A 167 13.82 14.08 5.43
N ALA A 168 14.39 13.37 4.45
CA ALA A 168 15.07 13.95 3.29
C ALA A 168 14.08 14.48 2.23
N GLN A 169 12.93 13.83 2.11
CA GLN A 169 11.89 14.21 1.15
C GLN A 169 11.21 15.52 1.57
N GLY A 170 11.70 16.65 1.03
CA GLY A 170 11.28 18.02 1.34
C GLY A 170 9.79 18.35 1.08
N ALA A 171 9.39 19.54 1.53
CA ALA A 171 8.00 20.00 1.62
C ALA A 171 7.38 20.54 0.32
N ASP A 172 7.78 20.07 -0.86
CA ASP A 172 7.08 20.45 -2.10
C ASP A 172 5.74 19.70 -2.22
N GLU A 173 4.80 20.11 -1.38
CA GLU A 173 3.47 19.51 -1.25
C GLU A 173 2.63 19.69 -2.53
N ALA A 174 3.04 20.56 -3.46
CA ALA A 174 2.26 20.88 -4.65
C ALA A 174 2.53 19.93 -5.83
N ASN A 175 3.66 19.21 -5.84
CA ASN A 175 4.02 18.37 -6.98
C ASN A 175 3.34 16.99 -6.91
N LEU A 176 2.43 16.73 -7.87
CA LEU A 176 1.73 15.44 -7.94
C LEU A 176 2.68 14.26 -8.23
N LEU A 177 3.69 14.48 -9.08
CA LEU A 177 4.66 13.44 -9.44
C LEU A 177 5.46 12.98 -8.21
N TYR A 178 5.78 13.91 -7.32
CA TYR A 178 6.43 13.61 -6.05
C TYR A 178 5.55 12.72 -5.15
N HIS A 179 4.27 13.05 -4.99
CA HIS A 179 3.35 12.19 -4.21
C HIS A 179 3.15 10.83 -4.85
N PHE A 180 3.13 10.75 -6.18
CA PHE A 180 3.08 9.50 -6.93
C PHE A 180 4.33 8.64 -6.66
N LYS A 181 5.55 9.21 -6.78
CA LYS A 181 6.82 8.52 -6.45
C LYS A 181 6.79 7.97 -5.04
N LYS A 182 6.48 8.82 -4.07
CA LYS A 182 6.43 8.46 -2.65
C LYS A 182 5.44 7.33 -2.38
N LEU A 183 4.22 7.44 -2.91
CA LEU A 183 3.17 6.43 -2.75
C LEU A 183 3.58 5.09 -3.38
N HIS A 184 4.14 5.14 -4.59
CA HIS A 184 4.61 3.95 -5.31
C HIS A 184 5.72 3.24 -4.53
N THR A 185 6.78 3.96 -4.16
CA THR A 185 7.91 3.41 -3.38
C THR A 185 7.43 2.79 -2.07
N CYS A 186 6.53 3.46 -1.33
CA CYS A 186 6.01 2.91 -0.07
C CYS A 186 5.24 1.60 -0.28
N ARG A 187 4.38 1.53 -1.30
CA ARG A 187 3.61 0.32 -1.62
C ARG A 187 4.52 -0.84 -1.97
N GLN A 188 5.52 -0.61 -2.82
CA GLN A 188 6.46 -1.64 -3.24
C GLN A 188 7.29 -2.15 -2.05
N LEU A 189 7.83 -1.24 -1.24
CA LEU A 189 8.59 -1.60 -0.05
C LEU A 189 7.73 -2.29 1.02
N ARG A 190 6.45 -1.93 1.15
CA ARG A 190 5.50 -2.63 2.04
C ARG A 190 5.21 -4.04 1.57
N SER A 191 4.97 -4.23 0.26
CA SER A 191 4.78 -5.55 -0.32
C SER A 191 6.02 -6.43 -0.12
N TYR A 192 7.21 -5.85 -0.34
CA TYR A 192 8.47 -6.54 -0.07
C TYR A 192 8.64 -6.89 1.41
N ALA A 193 8.40 -5.96 2.33
CA ALA A 193 8.49 -6.20 3.76
C ALA A 193 7.56 -7.35 4.20
N LEU A 194 6.33 -7.41 3.69
CA LEU A 194 5.39 -8.53 3.93
C LEU A 194 5.93 -9.88 3.43
N SER A 195 6.78 -9.89 2.40
CA SER A 195 7.36 -11.12 1.85
C SER A 195 8.53 -11.67 2.68
N ILE A 196 9.20 -10.83 3.47
CA ILE A 196 10.37 -11.22 4.28
C ILE A 196 10.06 -11.37 5.78
N ILE A 197 8.95 -10.81 6.25
CA ILE A 197 8.49 -10.96 7.64
C ILE A 197 7.85 -12.34 7.84
N ASP A 198 8.29 -13.07 8.86
CA ASP A 198 7.65 -14.34 9.26
C ASP A 198 6.28 -14.07 9.91
N PRO A 199 5.17 -14.57 9.34
CA PRO A 199 3.83 -14.34 9.87
C PRO A 199 3.62 -14.91 11.29
N ASN A 200 4.47 -15.85 11.73
CA ASN A 200 4.40 -16.43 13.07
C ASN A 200 5.17 -15.63 14.12
N ASN A 201 5.96 -14.63 13.70
CA ASN A 201 6.84 -13.88 14.57
C ASN A 201 6.29 -12.45 14.75
N ASN A 202 5.81 -12.14 15.95
CA ASN A 202 4.96 -10.99 16.25
C ASN A 202 5.70 -9.63 16.26
N THR A 203 6.90 -9.53 15.69
CA THR A 203 7.88 -8.50 16.07
C THR A 203 8.06 -7.35 15.07
N ASP A 204 7.61 -7.44 13.81
CA ASP A 204 7.96 -6.42 12.79
C ASP A 204 6.76 -5.59 12.28
N SER A 205 5.83 -5.20 13.17
CA SER A 205 4.69 -4.34 12.77
C SER A 205 5.05 -2.86 12.57
N SER A 206 6.17 -2.39 13.13
CA SER A 206 6.51 -0.95 13.15
C SER A 206 6.83 -0.41 11.76
N THR A 207 7.63 -1.12 10.97
CA THR A 207 8.00 -0.74 9.59
C THR A 207 6.79 -0.80 8.66
N LEU A 208 5.99 -1.86 8.73
CA LEU A 208 4.76 -1.99 7.96
C LEU A 208 3.78 -0.84 8.25
N ARG A 209 3.57 -0.53 9.53
CA ARG A 209 2.71 0.59 9.95
C ARG A 209 3.25 1.94 9.51
N MET A 210 4.56 2.14 9.52
CA MET A 210 5.18 3.37 9.02
C MET A 210 4.94 3.54 7.52
N LEU A 211 5.18 2.50 6.72
CA LEU A 211 4.91 2.50 5.28
C LEU A 211 3.42 2.75 4.98
N GLU A 212 2.51 2.07 5.69
CA GLU A 212 1.07 2.28 5.53
C GLU A 212 0.63 3.72 5.91
N ASN A 213 1.18 4.27 6.98
CA ASN A 213 0.93 5.67 7.34
C ASN A 213 1.43 6.63 6.24
N MET A 214 2.58 6.34 5.64
CA MET A 214 3.11 7.18 4.55
C MET A 214 2.27 7.10 3.29
N GLU A 215 1.80 5.91 2.92
CA GLU A 215 0.85 5.73 1.82
C GLU A 215 -0.40 6.56 2.07
N THR A 216 -0.98 6.44 3.27
CA THR A 216 -2.19 7.15 3.67
C THR A 216 -2.01 8.67 3.65
N GLN A 217 -0.88 9.16 4.19
CA GLN A 217 -0.57 10.59 4.20
C GLN A 217 -0.37 11.15 2.80
N SER A 218 0.36 10.43 1.94
CA SER A 218 0.61 10.85 0.55
C SER A 218 -0.71 10.88 -0.23
N LEU A 219 -1.53 9.83 -0.10
CA LEU A 219 -2.85 9.79 -0.72
C LEU A 219 -3.78 10.90 -0.21
N SER A 220 -3.78 11.16 1.10
CA SER A 220 -4.56 12.26 1.68
C SER A 220 -4.14 13.62 1.13
N ARG A 221 -2.85 13.85 0.88
CA ARG A 221 -2.37 15.11 0.28
C ARG A 221 -2.83 15.23 -1.18
N VAL A 222 -2.74 14.14 -1.95
CA VAL A 222 -3.28 14.08 -3.32
C VAL A 222 -4.77 14.43 -3.34
N GLN A 223 -5.57 13.81 -2.46
CA GLN A 223 -6.99 14.11 -2.30
C GLN A 223 -7.25 15.57 -1.92
N GLN A 224 -6.45 16.15 -1.02
CA GLN A 224 -6.57 17.55 -0.64
C GLN A 224 -6.28 18.49 -1.82
N SER A 225 -5.26 18.20 -2.63
CA SER A 225 -4.90 18.97 -3.82
C SER A 225 -6.04 18.97 -4.84
N PHE A 226 -6.56 17.79 -5.20
CA PHE A 226 -7.71 17.69 -6.11
C PHE A 226 -8.99 18.27 -5.51
N GLY A 227 -9.21 18.10 -4.21
CA GLY A 227 -10.36 18.69 -3.51
C GLY A 227 -10.32 20.22 -3.48
N LYS A 228 -9.15 20.83 -3.32
CA LYS A 228 -8.97 22.29 -3.43
C LYS A 228 -9.25 22.77 -4.86
N LEU A 229 -8.62 22.13 -5.85
CA LEU A 229 -8.84 22.42 -7.26
C LEU A 229 -10.33 22.32 -7.63
N ALA A 230 -11.00 21.25 -7.22
CA ALA A 230 -12.43 21.05 -7.46
C ALA A 230 -13.25 22.16 -6.82
N LYS A 231 -12.97 22.55 -5.57
CA LYS A 231 -13.70 23.63 -4.89
C LYS A 231 -13.58 24.97 -5.61
N ASP A 232 -12.36 25.34 -5.99
CA ASP A 232 -12.07 26.63 -6.61
C ASP A 232 -12.83 26.79 -7.93
N ASN A 233 -12.98 25.70 -8.70
CA ASN A 233 -13.66 25.71 -9.98
C ASN A 233 -15.18 25.45 -9.90
N LEU A 234 -15.62 24.52 -9.04
CA LEU A 234 -17.05 24.19 -8.90
C LEU A 234 -17.85 25.38 -8.34
N LYS A 235 -17.22 26.25 -7.55
CA LYS A 235 -17.86 27.47 -7.07
C LYS A 235 -18.44 28.29 -8.23
N ASN A 236 -17.71 28.41 -9.34
CA ASN A 236 -18.14 29.15 -10.53
C ASN A 236 -19.21 28.37 -11.29
N TYR A 237 -19.02 27.06 -11.45
CA TYR A 237 -20.00 26.16 -12.09
C TYR A 237 -21.41 26.27 -11.50
N PHE A 238 -21.52 26.34 -10.16
CA PHE A 238 -22.80 26.49 -9.47
C PHE A 238 -23.29 27.94 -9.33
N ASN A 239 -22.49 28.93 -9.73
CA ASN A 239 -22.85 30.36 -9.70
C ASN A 239 -23.35 30.87 -11.06
N ASP A 240 -22.73 30.40 -12.14
CA ASP A 240 -22.96 30.89 -13.50
C ASP A 240 -23.93 29.97 -14.26
N GLU A 241 -24.60 30.50 -15.28
CA GLU A 241 -25.52 29.75 -16.16
C GLU A 241 -24.74 28.83 -17.14
N GLY A 242 -23.85 27.97 -16.64
CA GLY A 242 -23.40 26.79 -17.39
C GLY A 242 -21.95 26.73 -17.92
N GLY A 243 -20.97 27.40 -17.32
CA GLY A 243 -19.52 27.12 -17.57
C GLY A 243 -18.81 26.69 -16.27
N HIS A 244 -17.76 25.86 -16.20
CA HIS A 244 -16.99 25.08 -17.16
C HIS A 244 -16.57 23.76 -16.46
N LEU A 245 -17.48 22.78 -16.35
CA LEU A 245 -17.13 21.45 -15.80
C LEU A 245 -15.93 20.83 -16.57
N GLN A 246 -15.85 21.15 -17.86
CA GLN A 246 -14.74 20.80 -18.73
C GLN A 246 -13.40 21.38 -18.31
N ASN A 247 -13.34 22.62 -17.80
CA ASN A 247 -12.07 23.20 -17.36
C ASN A 247 -11.48 22.40 -16.19
N ILE A 248 -12.33 21.93 -15.27
CA ILE A 248 -11.92 21.08 -14.14
C ILE A 248 -11.30 19.80 -14.66
N MET A 249 -11.99 19.12 -15.57
CA MET A 249 -11.51 17.87 -16.15
C MET A 249 -10.20 18.08 -16.92
N THR A 250 -10.11 19.13 -17.75
CA THR A 250 -8.88 19.45 -18.49
C THR A 250 -7.69 19.66 -17.54
N ILE A 251 -7.86 20.42 -16.46
CA ILE A 251 -6.79 20.66 -15.49
C ILE A 251 -6.39 19.36 -14.81
N ILE A 252 -7.35 18.55 -14.36
CA ILE A 252 -7.06 17.28 -13.69
C ILE A 252 -6.34 16.32 -14.63
N LEU A 253 -6.83 16.14 -15.85
CA LEU A 253 -6.19 15.28 -16.84
C LEU A 253 -4.79 15.77 -17.20
N SER A 254 -4.56 17.09 -17.28
CA SER A 254 -3.20 17.63 -17.48
C SER A 254 -2.27 17.38 -16.28
N MET A 255 -2.81 17.29 -15.06
CA MET A 255 -2.03 16.92 -13.88
C MET A 255 -1.71 15.43 -13.86
N LEU A 256 -2.61 14.58 -14.35
CA LEU A 256 -2.43 13.12 -14.40
C LEU A 256 -1.56 12.66 -15.58
N ALA A 257 -1.54 13.41 -16.67
CA ALA A 257 -0.81 13.06 -17.91
C ALA A 257 0.71 12.80 -17.73
N PRO A 258 1.45 13.53 -16.87
CA PRO A 258 2.87 13.30 -16.63
C PRO A 258 3.17 12.07 -15.77
N LEU A 259 2.15 11.40 -15.20
CA LEU A 259 2.38 10.23 -14.36
C LEU A 259 2.93 9.07 -15.22
N PRO A 260 3.98 8.37 -14.75
CA PRO A 260 4.58 7.23 -15.45
C PRO A 260 3.56 6.18 -15.89
N LYS A 261 3.81 5.57 -17.05
CA LYS A 261 2.95 4.51 -17.63
C LYS A 261 3.53 3.11 -17.50
N VAL A 262 4.57 2.97 -16.68
CA VAL A 262 5.17 1.67 -16.40
C VAL A 262 4.13 0.72 -15.81
N GLU A 263 4.13 -0.53 -16.25
CA GLU A 263 3.21 -1.58 -15.77
C GLU A 263 3.22 -1.69 -14.23
N GLN A 264 4.40 -1.50 -13.62
CA GLN A 264 4.58 -1.52 -12.17
C GLN A 264 3.92 -0.32 -11.46
N GLY A 265 3.71 0.80 -12.16
CA GLY A 265 3.12 2.04 -11.65
C GLY A 265 1.63 2.19 -11.90
N ASP A 266 1.04 1.36 -12.77
CA ASP A 266 -0.37 1.46 -13.18
C ASP A 266 -1.35 1.39 -12.01
N GLU A 267 -1.11 0.51 -11.04
CA GLU A 267 -1.96 0.45 -9.83
C GLU A 267 -1.92 1.76 -9.03
N THR A 268 -0.73 2.37 -8.92
CA THR A 268 -0.55 3.63 -8.19
C THR A 268 -1.25 4.76 -8.94
N LYS A 269 -1.20 4.72 -10.27
CA LYS A 269 -1.83 5.70 -11.15
C LYS A 269 -3.34 5.64 -11.04
N GLN A 270 -3.90 4.42 -11.10
CA GLN A 270 -5.32 4.19 -10.88
C GLN A 270 -5.75 4.67 -9.49
N LEU A 271 -4.96 4.40 -8.45
CA LEU A 271 -5.27 4.86 -7.09
C LEU A 271 -5.28 6.40 -6.98
N ILE A 272 -4.36 7.11 -7.65
CA ILE A 272 -4.35 8.57 -7.71
C ILE A 272 -5.53 9.11 -8.55
N ALA A 273 -5.84 8.47 -9.68
CA ALA A 273 -6.99 8.82 -10.50
C ALA A 273 -8.32 8.63 -9.72
N LYS A 274 -8.43 7.55 -8.94
CA LYS A 274 -9.54 7.31 -8.01
C LYS A 274 -9.66 8.44 -6.99
N ALA A 275 -8.55 8.75 -6.32
CA ALA A 275 -8.50 9.83 -5.33
C ALA A 275 -8.93 11.18 -5.92
N ALA A 276 -8.53 11.47 -7.16
CA ALA A 276 -8.96 12.67 -7.88
C ALA A 276 -10.47 12.63 -8.16
N PHE A 277 -10.99 11.51 -8.67
CA PHE A 277 -12.43 11.33 -8.93
C PHE A 277 -13.27 11.51 -7.65
N ASP A 278 -12.89 10.82 -6.57
CA ASP A 278 -13.56 10.88 -5.28
C ASP A 278 -13.56 12.30 -4.71
N SER A 279 -12.44 13.01 -4.86
CA SER A 279 -12.30 14.39 -4.39
C SER A 279 -13.20 15.35 -5.17
N VAL A 280 -13.29 15.20 -6.49
CA VAL A 280 -14.14 16.02 -7.35
C VAL A 280 -15.62 15.75 -7.09
N THR A 281 -16.02 14.48 -7.03
CA THR A 281 -17.42 14.10 -6.81
C THR A 281 -17.91 14.48 -5.42
N THR A 282 -17.08 14.30 -4.39
CA THR A 282 -17.38 14.78 -3.03
C THR A 282 -17.52 16.30 -3.00
N ALA A 283 -16.63 17.04 -3.66
CA ALA A 283 -16.74 18.49 -3.76
C ALA A 283 -18.02 18.91 -4.50
N TYR A 284 -18.34 18.23 -5.61
CA TYR A 284 -19.56 18.46 -6.39
C TYR A 284 -20.82 18.32 -5.53
N LEU A 285 -20.95 17.21 -4.80
CA LEU A 285 -22.09 16.95 -3.91
C LEU A 285 -22.21 18.01 -2.81
N LYS A 286 -21.08 18.41 -2.23
CA LYS A 286 -21.05 19.47 -1.22
C LYS A 286 -21.58 20.79 -1.77
N TYR A 287 -21.13 21.23 -2.95
CA TYR A 287 -21.63 22.47 -3.55
C TYR A 287 -23.09 22.36 -3.99
N LEU A 288 -23.50 21.21 -4.53
CA LEU A 288 -24.88 20.94 -4.91
C LEU A 288 -25.84 21.20 -3.74
N MET A 289 -25.56 20.61 -2.58
CA MET A 289 -26.42 20.73 -1.39
C MET A 289 -26.32 22.10 -0.70
N GLN A 290 -25.23 22.86 -0.91
CA GLN A 290 -25.10 24.23 -0.38
C GLN A 290 -25.96 25.24 -1.14
N ARG A 291 -26.35 24.96 -2.39
CA ARG A 291 -27.21 25.85 -3.18
C ARG A 291 -28.67 25.62 -2.87
N LYS A 292 -29.50 26.64 -3.02
CA LYS A 292 -30.96 26.45 -2.91
C LYS A 292 -31.47 25.68 -4.13
N TYR A 293 -32.18 24.58 -3.91
CA TYR A 293 -32.74 23.76 -4.99
C TYR A 293 -33.50 24.60 -6.03
N GLN A 294 -34.37 25.51 -5.59
CA GLN A 294 -35.13 26.40 -6.49
C GLN A 294 -34.26 27.28 -7.39
N LYS A 295 -33.03 27.64 -6.95
CA LYS A 295 -32.10 28.41 -7.80
C LYS A 295 -31.55 27.51 -8.91
N LEU A 296 -31.18 26.28 -8.57
CA LEU A 296 -30.69 25.30 -9.55
C LEU A 296 -31.79 24.86 -10.51
N GLU A 297 -33.02 24.69 -10.03
CA GLU A 297 -34.18 24.36 -10.87
C GLU A 297 -34.44 25.45 -11.92
N LYS A 298 -34.24 26.72 -11.57
CA LYS A 298 -34.31 27.83 -12.54
C LYS A 298 -33.20 27.81 -13.59
N SER A 299 -31.97 27.53 -13.18
CA SER A 299 -30.81 27.56 -14.10
C SER A 299 -30.65 26.29 -14.93
N TRP A 300 -31.01 25.14 -14.37
CA TRP A 300 -30.78 23.82 -14.98
C TRP A 300 -32.05 23.17 -15.51
N TYR A 301 -33.22 23.73 -15.20
CA TYR A 301 -34.55 23.19 -15.49
C TYR A 301 -34.85 21.86 -14.78
N ASP A 302 -34.10 20.80 -15.11
CA ASP A 302 -34.19 19.48 -14.46
C ASP A 302 -32.89 19.18 -13.71
N VAL A 303 -32.90 19.48 -12.41
CA VAL A 303 -31.74 19.31 -11.52
C VAL A 303 -31.28 17.86 -11.49
N GLY A 304 -32.19 16.90 -11.42
CA GLY A 304 -31.83 15.49 -11.34
C GLY A 304 -31.23 14.97 -12.64
N LYS A 305 -31.76 15.41 -13.79
CA LYS A 305 -31.21 15.07 -15.11
C LYS A 305 -29.80 15.63 -15.25
N ARG A 306 -29.60 16.87 -14.77
CA ARG A 306 -28.30 17.52 -14.83
C ARG A 306 -27.27 16.79 -13.97
N ILE A 307 -27.61 16.37 -12.75
CA ILE A 307 -26.72 15.57 -11.90
C ILE A 307 -26.30 14.28 -12.61
N MET A 308 -27.24 13.59 -13.26
CA MET A 308 -26.93 12.35 -13.99
C MET A 308 -26.00 12.61 -15.19
N GLN A 309 -26.24 13.68 -15.96
CA GLN A 309 -25.37 14.08 -17.07
C GLN A 309 -23.96 14.44 -16.59
N ASP A 310 -23.85 15.18 -15.50
CA ASP A 310 -22.56 15.54 -14.91
C ASP A 310 -21.82 14.29 -14.40
N ALA A 311 -22.53 13.31 -13.82
CA ALA A 311 -21.97 12.03 -13.38
C ALA A 311 -21.41 11.20 -14.55
N GLU A 312 -22.13 11.13 -15.67
CA GLU A 312 -21.67 10.50 -16.90
C GLU A 312 -20.44 11.22 -17.46
N TYR A 313 -20.45 12.56 -17.44
CA TYR A 313 -19.33 13.37 -17.90
C TYR A 313 -18.07 13.12 -17.08
N PHE A 314 -18.16 13.12 -15.75
CA PHE A 314 -17.02 12.77 -14.89
C PHE A 314 -16.49 11.38 -15.22
N ASN A 315 -17.38 10.39 -15.30
CA ASN A 315 -16.98 9.02 -15.58
C ASN A 315 -16.27 8.89 -16.94
N LEU A 316 -16.79 9.51 -18.00
CA LEU A 316 -16.19 9.46 -19.33
C LEU A 316 -14.72 9.94 -19.32
N ASN A 317 -14.42 10.98 -18.54
CA ASN A 317 -13.08 11.54 -18.47
C ASN A 317 -12.11 10.70 -17.61
N PHE A 318 -12.62 9.88 -16.67
CA PHE A 318 -11.79 9.08 -15.77
C PHE A 318 -11.70 7.59 -16.12
N VAL A 319 -12.57 7.07 -16.99
CA VAL A 319 -12.59 5.64 -17.37
C VAL A 319 -11.23 5.15 -17.89
N ASN A 320 -10.50 5.99 -18.61
CA ASN A 320 -9.18 5.63 -19.14
C ASN A 320 -8.07 5.68 -18.08
N GLU A 321 -8.28 6.36 -16.95
CA GLU A 321 -7.24 6.62 -15.94
C GLU A 321 -7.42 5.80 -14.65
N ASN A 322 -8.66 5.46 -14.28
CA ASN A 322 -8.99 4.86 -12.98
C ASN A 322 -9.25 3.34 -13.05
N GLY A 323 -9.20 2.73 -14.23
CA GLY A 323 -9.95 1.50 -14.45
C GLY A 323 -11.45 1.74 -14.22
N SER A 324 -12.28 0.73 -14.42
CA SER A 324 -13.72 0.91 -14.42
C SER A 324 -14.33 1.03 -13.01
N ASP A 325 -14.00 2.08 -12.26
CA ASP A 325 -14.60 2.32 -10.95
C ASP A 325 -16.04 2.84 -11.08
N TYR A 326 -16.97 1.89 -11.23
CA TYR A 326 -18.38 2.14 -11.41
C TYR A 326 -19.07 2.64 -10.13
N GLU A 327 -18.45 2.51 -8.96
CA GLU A 327 -19.13 2.72 -7.68
C GLU A 327 -19.50 4.20 -7.46
N GLN A 328 -18.53 5.09 -7.57
CA GLN A 328 -18.74 6.51 -7.29
C GLN A 328 -19.58 7.20 -8.39
N LYS A 329 -19.50 6.72 -9.64
CA LYS A 329 -20.47 7.09 -10.70
C LYS A 329 -21.89 6.71 -10.30
N MET A 330 -22.08 5.48 -9.85
CA MET A 330 -23.41 4.96 -9.48
C MET A 330 -24.02 5.75 -8.33
N LEU A 331 -23.21 6.20 -7.35
CA LEU A 331 -23.67 7.07 -6.28
C LEU A 331 -24.32 8.35 -6.83
N LEU A 332 -23.63 9.09 -7.70
CA LEU A 332 -24.17 10.32 -8.30
C LEU A 332 -25.41 10.09 -9.16
N LEU A 333 -25.42 9.02 -9.96
CA LEU A 333 -26.57 8.65 -10.78
C LEU A 333 -27.81 8.41 -9.90
N LYS A 334 -27.65 7.61 -8.84
CA LYS A 334 -28.72 7.30 -7.89
C LYS A 334 -29.20 8.55 -7.14
N MET A 335 -28.31 9.47 -6.80
CA MET A 335 -28.72 10.77 -6.25
C MET A 335 -29.56 11.58 -7.25
N GLY A 336 -29.19 11.58 -8.52
CA GLY A 336 -29.99 12.17 -9.59
C GLY A 336 -31.39 11.56 -9.69
N GLU A 337 -31.49 10.22 -9.66
CA GLU A 337 -32.75 9.49 -9.66
C GLU A 337 -33.64 9.86 -8.45
N ILE A 338 -33.06 9.90 -7.24
CA ILE A 338 -33.75 10.31 -6.00
C ILE A 338 -34.30 11.73 -6.13
N VAL A 339 -33.53 12.64 -6.71
CA VAL A 339 -33.95 14.03 -6.94
C VAL A 339 -35.10 14.12 -7.95
N GLN A 340 -35.13 13.27 -8.98
CA GLN A 340 -36.22 13.25 -9.96
C GLN A 340 -37.49 12.53 -9.47
N CYS A 341 -37.34 11.61 -8.52
CA CYS A 341 -38.40 10.67 -8.12
C CYS A 341 -39.68 11.39 -7.67
N ARG A 342 -40.85 11.06 -8.24
CA ARG A 342 -42.12 11.75 -7.97
C ARG A 342 -43.04 11.01 -7.01
N THR A 343 -42.76 9.74 -6.72
CA THR A 343 -43.61 8.87 -5.91
C THR A 343 -42.89 8.45 -4.64
N LEU A 344 -43.64 8.32 -3.55
CA LEU A 344 -43.05 7.96 -2.26
C LEU A 344 -42.52 6.52 -2.25
N ASP A 345 -43.16 5.61 -2.98
CA ASP A 345 -42.77 4.19 -2.97
C ASP A 345 -41.53 3.93 -3.82
N THR A 346 -41.41 4.53 -5.01
CA THR A 346 -40.16 4.47 -5.79
C THR A 346 -39.02 5.13 -5.03
N LEU A 347 -39.29 6.21 -4.28
CA LEU A 347 -38.28 6.86 -3.47
C LEU A 347 -37.71 5.94 -2.37
N LYS A 348 -38.57 5.17 -1.69
CA LYS A 348 -38.09 4.17 -0.71
C LYS A 348 -37.18 3.14 -1.36
N LEU A 349 -37.57 2.62 -2.53
CA LEU A 349 -36.77 1.62 -3.24
C LEU A 349 -35.38 2.17 -3.62
N LEU A 350 -35.33 3.37 -4.20
CA LEU A 350 -34.07 4.02 -4.57
C LEU A 350 -33.19 4.32 -3.36
N CYS A 351 -33.76 4.83 -2.27
CA CYS A 351 -33.01 5.07 -1.04
C CYS A 351 -32.50 3.76 -0.42
N SER A 352 -33.31 2.70 -0.40
CA SER A 352 -32.91 1.38 0.12
C SER A 352 -31.76 0.78 -0.68
N GLU A 353 -31.82 0.87 -2.02
CA GLU A 353 -30.73 0.43 -2.89
C GLU A 353 -29.44 1.20 -2.62
N LEU A 354 -29.53 2.50 -2.36
CA LEU A 354 -28.36 3.31 -2.04
C LEU A 354 -27.78 2.96 -0.66
N TYR A 355 -28.60 2.78 0.38
CA TYR A 355 -28.16 2.34 1.71
C TYR A 355 -27.44 0.98 1.66
N MET A 356 -27.99 0.06 0.87
CA MET A 356 -27.40 -1.26 0.64
C MET A 356 -26.01 -1.19 0.00
N LYS A 357 -25.82 -0.31 -0.99
CA LYS A 357 -24.59 -0.24 -1.78
C LYS A 357 -23.55 0.73 -1.21
N PHE A 358 -24.01 1.81 -0.57
CA PHE A 358 -23.20 2.93 -0.08
C PHE A 358 -23.69 3.37 1.31
N PRO A 359 -23.54 2.52 2.35
CA PRO A 359 -24.16 2.76 3.64
C PRO A 359 -23.67 4.05 4.32
N LYS A 360 -22.36 4.34 4.23
CA LYS A 360 -21.76 5.53 4.87
C LYS A 360 -22.21 6.81 4.17
N GLU A 361 -22.16 6.83 2.84
CA GLU A 361 -22.54 7.96 2.01
C GLU A 361 -24.05 8.20 2.08
N SER A 362 -24.84 7.13 2.16
CA SER A 362 -26.30 7.22 2.29
C SER A 362 -26.71 7.88 3.60
N GLU A 363 -26.07 7.53 4.71
CA GLU A 363 -26.27 8.18 6.01
C GLU A 363 -25.98 9.68 5.97
N GLU A 364 -24.92 10.07 5.26
CA GLU A 364 -24.54 11.48 5.12
C GLU A 364 -25.50 12.26 4.20
N TYR A 365 -25.82 11.69 3.03
CA TYR A 365 -26.40 12.46 1.93
C TYR A 365 -27.91 12.33 1.80
N ILE A 366 -28.52 11.16 2.01
CA ILE A 366 -29.96 10.97 1.76
C ILE A 366 -30.82 11.92 2.61
N PRO A 367 -30.63 12.03 3.95
CA PRO A 367 -31.45 12.92 4.76
C PRO A 367 -31.34 14.38 4.28
N THR A 368 -30.12 14.82 3.98
CA THR A 368 -29.83 16.18 3.51
C THR A 368 -30.46 16.44 2.14
N LEU A 369 -30.33 15.50 1.20
CA LEU A 369 -30.85 15.58 -0.16
C LEU A 369 -32.38 15.67 -0.20
N LEU A 370 -33.06 14.84 0.61
CA LEU A 370 -34.53 14.84 0.69
C LEU A 370 -35.08 16.14 1.26
N HIS A 371 -34.44 16.69 2.30
CA HIS A 371 -34.80 17.98 2.85
C HIS A 371 -34.50 19.13 1.88
N TRP A 372 -33.33 19.09 1.25
CA TRP A 372 -32.85 20.09 0.30
C TRP A 372 -33.79 20.27 -0.89
N ARG A 373 -34.32 19.18 -1.44
CA ARG A 373 -35.30 19.20 -2.53
C ARG A 373 -36.64 19.85 -2.12
N GLY A 374 -37.06 19.66 -0.87
CA GLY A 374 -38.23 20.35 -0.29
C GLY A 374 -39.61 19.94 -0.82
N LYS A 375 -39.73 18.86 -1.60
CA LYS A 375 -41.03 18.37 -2.13
C LYS A 375 -41.81 17.48 -1.15
N TRP A 376 -41.16 17.01 -0.09
CA TRP A 376 -41.73 16.03 0.85
C TRP A 376 -41.88 16.63 2.25
N SER A 377 -42.93 16.23 2.97
CA SER A 377 -43.09 16.61 4.37
C SER A 377 -42.07 15.89 5.27
N ARG A 378 -41.74 16.46 6.43
CA ARG A 378 -40.84 15.83 7.41
C ARG A 378 -41.27 14.41 7.81
N LYS A 379 -42.58 14.17 7.94
CA LYS A 379 -43.15 12.85 8.24
C LYS A 379 -42.88 11.84 7.11
N GLN A 380 -43.02 12.27 5.85
CA GLN A 380 -42.71 11.42 4.69
C GLN A 380 -41.22 11.13 4.59
N ILE A 381 -40.35 12.15 4.77
CA ILE A 381 -38.90 11.96 4.75
C ILE A 381 -38.47 10.97 5.83
N LYS A 382 -38.94 11.14 7.06
CA LYS A 382 -38.67 10.20 8.16
C LYS A 382 -39.10 8.77 7.79
N LYS A 383 -40.31 8.60 7.26
CA LYS A 383 -40.81 7.29 6.83
C LYS A 383 -39.95 6.65 5.73
N VAL A 384 -39.45 7.44 4.79
CA VAL A 384 -38.56 6.94 3.73
C VAL A 384 -37.25 6.45 4.34
N ILE A 385 -36.63 7.24 5.21
CA ILE A 385 -35.36 6.89 5.87
C ILE A 385 -35.53 5.64 6.73
N ASP A 386 -36.55 5.60 7.59
CA ASP A 386 -36.81 4.48 8.50
C ASP A 386 -37.00 3.17 7.72
N VAL A 387 -37.81 3.18 6.64
CA VAL A 387 -38.03 2.00 5.80
C VAL A 387 -36.77 1.59 5.03
N SER A 388 -35.98 2.56 4.56
CA SER A 388 -34.79 2.26 3.75
C SER A 388 -33.68 1.62 4.58
N ARG A 389 -33.53 2.03 5.84
CA ARG A 389 -32.58 1.43 6.79
C ARG A 389 -33.01 0.05 7.26
N ASP A 390 -34.29 -0.14 7.56
CA ASP A 390 -34.83 -1.45 7.98
C ASP A 390 -34.55 -2.55 6.94
N ILE A 391 -34.64 -2.18 5.65
CA ILE A 391 -34.26 -3.07 4.54
C ILE A 391 -32.75 -3.38 4.54
N GLU A 392 -31.88 -2.38 4.75
CA GLU A 392 -30.43 -2.59 4.85
C GLU A 392 -30.08 -3.53 6.00
N ASP A 393 -30.63 -3.27 7.20
CA ASP A 393 -30.37 -4.03 8.41
C ASP A 393 -30.81 -5.49 8.25
N HIS A 394 -31.99 -5.74 7.66
CA HIS A 394 -32.47 -7.10 7.39
C HIS A 394 -31.56 -7.85 6.41
N VAL A 395 -31.13 -7.21 5.31
CA VAL A 395 -30.27 -7.89 4.35
C VAL A 395 -28.88 -8.13 4.93
N ARG A 396 -28.31 -7.18 5.68
CA ARG A 396 -26.99 -7.34 6.31
C ARG A 396 -26.98 -8.43 7.38
N ASN A 397 -28.08 -8.58 8.13
CA ASN A 397 -28.20 -9.59 9.18
C ASN A 397 -28.53 -11.00 8.64
N GLY A 398 -28.66 -11.18 7.32
CA GLY A 398 -29.03 -12.47 6.72
C GLY A 398 -30.46 -12.91 7.05
N ASP A 399 -31.26 -12.02 7.64
CA ASP A 399 -32.67 -12.27 7.88
C ASP A 399 -33.39 -12.17 6.54
N HIS A 400 -34.03 -13.27 6.12
CA HIS A 400 -35.02 -13.19 5.06
C HIS A 400 -36.04 -12.14 5.48
N VAL A 401 -36.17 -11.06 4.70
CA VAL A 401 -37.16 -10.00 4.90
C VAL A 401 -38.49 -10.69 5.16
N ARG A 402 -38.88 -10.78 6.44
CA ARG A 402 -40.19 -11.30 6.79
C ARG A 402 -41.15 -10.27 6.22
N PRO A 403 -42.04 -10.63 5.28
CA PRO A 403 -43.04 -9.68 4.82
C PRO A 403 -43.75 -9.17 6.06
N HIS A 404 -43.58 -7.88 6.36
CA HIS A 404 -44.23 -7.26 7.50
C HIS A 404 -45.71 -7.67 7.44
N PRO A 405 -46.30 -8.12 8.58
CA PRO A 405 -47.71 -8.44 8.60
C PRO A 405 -48.43 -7.19 8.11
N ARG A 406 -49.13 -7.33 6.98
CA ARG A 406 -49.96 -6.27 6.42
C ARG A 406 -50.76 -5.71 7.58
N MET A 407 -50.50 -4.46 7.98
CA MET A 407 -51.41 -3.75 8.86
C MET A 407 -52.77 -3.81 8.16
N HIS A 408 -53.66 -4.64 8.70
CA HIS A 408 -55.04 -4.71 8.29
C HIS A 408 -55.59 -3.28 8.42
N TRP A 409 -55.75 -2.62 7.28
CA TRP A 409 -56.65 -1.49 7.16
C TRP A 409 -58.04 -2.02 7.52
N TRP A 410 -58.44 -1.79 8.76
CA TRP A 410 -59.83 -1.85 9.15
C TRP A 410 -60.54 -0.70 8.45
N CYS A 411 -61.15 -1.01 7.31
CA CYS A 411 -62.30 -0.27 6.84
C CYS A 411 -63.44 -0.52 7.84
N CYS A 412 -63.65 0.38 8.79
CA CYS A 412 -64.93 0.49 9.45
C CYS A 412 -65.88 1.21 8.48
N LEU A 413 -66.70 0.42 7.79
CA LEU A 413 -68.00 0.84 7.29
C LEU A 413 -68.94 0.92 8.50
N SER A 414 -69.36 2.14 8.86
CA SER A 414 -70.61 2.46 9.54
C SER A 414 -70.95 3.90 9.21
#